data_AF-A0A9W8JG88-F1
#
_entry.id   AF-A0A9W8JG88-F1
#
_cell.length_a   1.000
_cell.length_b   1.000
_cell.length_c   1.000
_cell.angle_alpha   90.00
_cell.angle_beta   90.00
_cell.angle_gamma   90.00
#
_symmetry.space_group_name_H-M   'P 1'
#
loop_
_entity.id
_entity.type
_entity.pdbx_description
1 polymer ?
#
loop_
_entity_poly.entity_id
_entity_poly.type
_entity_poly.pdbx_seq_one_letter_code
_entity_poly.pdbx_strand_id
1 'polypeptide(L)'
;MPAAYSGKHPNYDSKDPLTATRFFDGVALAAETAGLKGQDKEIVKNALSYLDSQTAQKWGLLKGGHDPYDFKRWRKLVMQILPKSSRHDLGSMAHMEDICCDTKKRPIGRDEKAAYYEFALGFKAEADLLLESGIIANGDLIVKFLGGLKPSFRDTLNKCLSCQGPLEGAEEAPHDKEDPYTLDIVISTATAMVDVAAVGPFGAVASTEEDAEYL
;
A
#
# COMPACT_ATOMS: atom_id res chain seq x y z
N MET A 1 -24.71 16.45 -0.23
CA MET A 1 -23.30 16.41 0.24
C MET A 1 -23.15 17.26 1.49
N PRO A 2 -22.18 16.99 2.39
CA PRO A 2 -21.98 17.80 3.60
C PRO A 2 -21.60 19.23 3.25
N ALA A 3 -22.09 20.21 4.02
CA ALA A 3 -21.67 21.59 3.85
C ALA A 3 -20.19 21.75 4.24
N ALA A 4 -19.47 22.66 3.59
CA ALA A 4 -18.04 22.85 3.85
C ALA A 4 -17.74 23.23 5.32
N TYR A 5 -18.61 23.99 5.96
CA TYR A 5 -18.49 24.39 7.36
C TYR A 5 -18.97 23.34 8.37
N SER A 6 -19.45 22.17 7.91
CA SER A 6 -20.03 21.15 8.81
C SER A 6 -19.00 20.35 9.59
N GLY A 7 -17.71 20.48 9.26
CA GLY A 7 -16.63 19.63 9.81
C GLY A 7 -16.70 18.17 9.39
N LYS A 8 -17.73 17.76 8.63
CA LYS A 8 -17.94 16.40 8.13
C LYS A 8 -17.62 16.26 6.64
N HIS A 9 -17.03 17.28 6.03
CA HIS A 9 -16.62 17.23 4.63
C HIS A 9 -15.34 16.40 4.44
N PRO A 10 -15.11 15.83 3.26
CA PRO A 10 -13.79 15.34 2.85
C PRO A 10 -12.78 16.47 2.94
N ASN A 11 -11.63 16.20 3.58
CA ASN A 11 -10.56 17.19 3.74
C ASN A 11 -9.34 16.80 2.90
N TYR A 12 -8.62 17.80 2.41
CA TYR A 12 -7.36 17.64 1.68
C TYR A 12 -6.29 18.52 2.34
N ASP A 13 -5.15 17.93 2.66
CA ASP A 13 -4.00 18.68 3.14
C ASP A 13 -3.02 18.93 1.99
N SER A 14 -2.85 20.20 1.61
CA SER A 14 -1.91 20.59 0.55
C SER A 14 -0.45 20.34 0.91
N LYS A 15 -0.13 20.15 2.20
CA LYS A 15 1.20 19.75 2.68
C LYS A 15 1.45 18.26 2.60
N ASP A 16 0.38 17.46 2.55
CA ASP A 16 0.46 16.00 2.38
C ASP A 16 -0.33 15.57 1.14
N PRO A 17 0.33 15.55 -0.03
CA PRO A 17 -0.29 15.14 -1.28
C PRO A 17 -0.92 13.74 -1.26
N LEU A 18 -0.52 12.85 -0.35
CA LEU A 18 -1.11 11.50 -0.18
C LEU A 18 -2.60 11.57 0.21
N THR A 19 -3.02 12.66 0.84
CA THR A 19 -4.41 12.86 1.24
C THR A 19 -5.36 13.10 0.07
N ALA A 20 -4.84 13.36 -1.15
CA ALA A 20 -5.65 13.61 -2.34
C ALA A 20 -6.54 12.42 -2.71
N THR A 21 -6.02 11.19 -2.67
CA THR A 21 -6.80 9.99 -2.98
C THR A 21 -7.98 9.86 -2.02
N ARG A 22 -7.70 9.95 -0.71
CA ARG A 22 -8.73 9.90 0.34
C ARG A 22 -9.76 11.02 0.21
N PHE A 23 -9.33 12.22 -0.18
CA PHE A 23 -10.24 13.34 -0.45
C PHE A 23 -11.22 12.99 -1.59
N PHE A 24 -10.73 12.52 -2.74
CA PHE A 24 -11.59 12.19 -3.88
C PHE A 24 -12.51 11.01 -3.60
N ASP A 25 -12.05 9.99 -2.87
CA ASP A 25 -12.90 8.86 -2.46
C ASP A 25 -13.99 9.32 -1.49
N GLY A 26 -13.65 10.20 -0.55
CA GLY A 26 -14.63 10.83 0.34
C GLY A 26 -15.67 11.68 -0.41
N VAL A 27 -15.26 12.42 -1.44
CA VAL A 27 -16.18 13.18 -2.31
C VAL A 27 -17.11 12.25 -3.07
N ALA A 28 -16.58 11.17 -3.65
CA ALA A 28 -17.38 10.18 -4.39
C ALA A 28 -18.43 9.52 -3.48
N LEU A 29 -18.02 9.08 -2.29
CA LEU A 29 -18.92 8.48 -1.30
C LEU A 29 -19.99 9.46 -0.81
N ALA A 30 -19.62 10.72 -0.55
CA ALA A 30 -20.56 11.76 -0.13
C ALA A 30 -21.54 12.15 -1.24
N ALA A 31 -21.11 12.11 -2.50
CA ALA A 31 -21.98 12.31 -3.67
C ALA A 31 -22.97 11.16 -3.81
N GLU A 32 -22.52 9.91 -3.66
CA GLU A 32 -23.38 8.71 -3.68
C GLU A 32 -24.42 8.75 -2.56
N THR A 33 -23.98 9.03 -1.32
CA THR A 33 -24.86 9.16 -0.15
C THR A 33 -25.91 10.26 -0.32
N ALA A 34 -25.57 11.31 -1.08
CA ALA A 34 -26.47 12.42 -1.39
C ALA A 34 -27.32 12.21 -2.65
N GLY A 35 -27.20 11.08 -3.35
CA GLY A 35 -27.95 10.79 -4.57
C GLY A 35 -27.55 11.62 -5.79
N LEU A 36 -26.34 12.19 -5.82
CA LEU A 36 -25.87 13.07 -6.91
C LEU A 36 -25.31 12.32 -8.13
N LYS A 37 -25.78 11.09 -8.38
CA LYS A 37 -25.24 10.25 -9.47
C LYS A 37 -25.47 10.91 -10.84
N GLY A 38 -24.40 11.15 -11.58
CA GLY A 38 -24.44 11.84 -12.89
C GLY A 38 -24.54 13.36 -12.82
N GLN A 39 -24.41 13.96 -11.63
CA GLN A 39 -24.44 15.41 -11.43
C GLN A 39 -23.03 15.98 -11.23
N ASP A 40 -22.14 15.70 -12.18
CA ASP A 40 -20.71 16.01 -12.09
C ASP A 40 -20.43 17.50 -11.79
N LYS A 41 -21.25 18.41 -12.33
CA LYS A 41 -21.16 19.84 -12.03
C LYS A 41 -21.32 20.13 -10.54
N GLU A 42 -22.29 19.51 -9.88
CA GLU A 42 -22.54 19.73 -8.45
C GLU A 42 -21.46 19.06 -7.60
N ILE A 43 -21.04 17.84 -7.97
CA ILE A 43 -19.96 17.11 -7.31
C ILE A 43 -18.66 17.92 -7.34
N VAL A 44 -18.24 18.39 -8.51
CA VAL A 44 -16.99 19.15 -8.69
C VAL A 44 -17.05 20.48 -7.94
N LYS A 45 -18.17 21.20 -7.99
CA LYS A 45 -18.33 22.46 -7.24
C LYS A 45 -18.26 22.25 -5.72
N ASN A 46 -18.92 21.22 -5.21
CA ASN A 46 -18.85 20.87 -3.79
C ASN A 46 -17.43 20.48 -3.38
N ALA A 47 -16.76 19.65 -4.18
CA ALA A 47 -15.37 19.29 -3.94
C ALA A 47 -14.45 20.52 -3.89
N LEU A 48 -14.54 21.42 -4.86
CA LEU A 48 -13.76 22.66 -4.88
C LEU A 48 -14.05 23.55 -3.66
N SER A 49 -15.27 23.52 -3.13
CA SER A 49 -15.65 24.29 -1.93
C SER A 49 -15.04 23.77 -0.62
N TYR A 50 -14.55 22.53 -0.61
CA TYR A 50 -13.88 21.93 0.55
C TYR A 50 -12.38 22.24 0.61
N LEU A 51 -11.82 22.77 -0.47
CA LEU A 51 -10.39 23.05 -0.59
C LEU A 51 -10.08 24.48 -0.14
N ASP A 52 -8.84 24.73 0.23
CA ASP A 52 -8.35 26.10 0.39
C ASP A 52 -8.43 26.87 -0.94
N SER A 53 -8.50 28.20 -0.86
CA SER A 53 -8.72 29.05 -2.03
C SER A 53 -7.66 28.89 -3.13
N GLN A 54 -6.39 28.64 -2.77
CA GLN A 54 -5.33 28.48 -3.76
C GLN A 54 -5.43 27.14 -4.48
N THR A 55 -5.69 26.07 -3.74
CA THR A 55 -5.87 24.72 -4.31
C THR A 55 -7.14 24.66 -5.16
N ALA A 56 -8.25 25.21 -4.67
CA ALA A 56 -9.51 25.29 -5.42
C ALA A 56 -9.33 26.03 -6.76
N GLN A 57 -8.60 27.16 -6.75
CA GLN A 57 -8.32 27.91 -7.97
C GLN A 57 -7.49 27.09 -8.96
N LYS A 58 -6.39 26.48 -8.49
CA LYS A 58 -5.51 25.68 -9.36
C LYS A 58 -6.24 24.47 -9.95
N TRP A 59 -6.99 23.74 -9.13
CA TRP A 59 -7.67 22.52 -9.58
C TRP A 59 -8.92 22.82 -10.42
N GLY A 60 -9.61 23.94 -10.18
CA GLY A 60 -10.75 24.37 -10.98
C GLY A 60 -10.40 24.73 -12.44
N LEU A 61 -9.14 25.11 -12.69
CA LEU A 61 -8.64 25.37 -14.05
C LEU A 61 -8.38 24.10 -14.87
N LEU A 62 -8.35 22.92 -14.24
CA LEU A 62 -8.15 21.66 -14.94
C LEU A 62 -9.42 21.24 -15.70
N LYS A 63 -9.26 20.50 -16.80
CA LYS A 63 -10.40 19.99 -17.58
C LYS A 63 -11.29 19.11 -16.70
N GLY A 64 -12.61 19.32 -16.79
CA GLY A 64 -13.60 18.68 -15.93
C GLY A 64 -13.82 19.39 -14.59
N GLY A 65 -12.92 20.32 -14.20
CA GLY A 65 -13.06 21.21 -13.04
C GLY A 65 -13.97 22.42 -13.30
N HIS A 66 -14.24 22.68 -14.57
CA HIS A 66 -15.12 23.73 -15.09
C HIS A 66 -15.92 23.16 -16.26
N ASP A 67 -16.86 23.93 -16.80
CA ASP A 67 -17.74 23.49 -17.88
C ASP A 67 -16.93 23.11 -19.15
N PRO A 68 -17.12 21.91 -19.73
CA PRO A 68 -17.98 20.82 -19.28
C PRO A 68 -17.39 20.05 -18.09
N TYR A 69 -18.20 19.92 -17.03
CA TYR A 69 -17.81 19.22 -15.81
C TYR A 69 -17.74 17.72 -16.03
N ASP A 70 -16.68 17.09 -15.54
CA ASP A 70 -16.44 15.65 -15.60
C ASP A 70 -15.59 15.25 -14.39
N PHE A 71 -16.25 14.66 -13.39
CA PHE A 71 -15.61 14.39 -12.10
C PHE A 71 -14.48 13.36 -12.24
N LYS A 72 -14.68 12.32 -13.05
CA LYS A 72 -13.70 11.25 -13.24
C LYS A 72 -12.44 11.77 -13.94
N ARG A 73 -12.63 12.56 -15.00
CA ARG A 73 -11.51 13.17 -15.74
C ARG A 73 -10.80 14.22 -14.91
N TRP A 74 -11.54 15.03 -14.16
CA TRP A 74 -10.98 16.03 -13.26
C TRP A 74 -10.09 15.40 -12.18
N ARG A 75 -10.59 14.37 -11.48
CA ARG A 75 -9.81 13.57 -10.51
C ARG A 75 -8.50 13.10 -11.13
N LYS A 76 -8.57 12.46 -12.31
CA LYS A 76 -7.38 11.94 -13.00
C LYS A 76 -6.34 13.03 -13.27
N LEU A 77 -6.75 14.20 -13.73
CA LEU A 77 -5.84 15.31 -14.02
C LEU A 77 -5.24 15.92 -12.75
N VAL A 78 -6.03 16.03 -11.68
CA VAL A 78 -5.51 16.46 -10.37
C VAL A 78 -4.42 15.50 -9.89
N MET A 79 -4.69 14.19 -9.90
CA MET A 79 -3.70 13.18 -9.49
C MET A 79 -2.42 13.27 -10.34
N GLN A 80 -2.53 13.59 -11.64
CA GLN A 80 -1.37 13.73 -12.53
C GLN A 80 -0.51 14.98 -12.29
N ILE A 81 -1.02 16.04 -11.64
CA ILE A 81 -0.22 17.24 -11.35
C ILE A 81 0.42 17.20 -9.97
N LEU A 82 -0.09 16.36 -9.06
CA LEU A 82 0.49 16.19 -7.74
C LEU A 82 1.87 15.49 -7.82
N PRO A 83 2.76 15.67 -6.82
CA PRO A 83 4.06 15.02 -6.76
C PRO A 83 3.97 13.51 -6.96
N LYS A 84 5.00 12.87 -7.55
CA LYS A 84 4.96 11.44 -7.89
C LYS A 84 4.57 10.53 -6.73
N SER A 85 4.98 10.88 -5.50
CA SER A 85 4.65 10.14 -4.27
C SER A 85 3.15 10.08 -3.96
N SER A 86 2.31 10.93 -4.56
CA SER A 86 0.84 10.88 -4.40
C SER A 86 0.10 10.32 -5.60
N ARG A 87 0.81 9.73 -6.58
CA ARG A 87 0.21 9.20 -7.83
C ARG A 87 -0.10 7.72 -7.79
N HIS A 88 0.04 7.09 -6.64
CA HIS A 88 -0.10 5.65 -6.54
C HIS A 88 -1.58 5.31 -6.38
N ASP A 89 -2.24 5.15 -7.52
CA ASP A 89 -3.36 4.21 -7.58
C ASP A 89 -2.81 2.86 -7.11
N LEU A 90 -3.41 2.28 -6.07
CA LEU A 90 -3.06 0.94 -5.60
C LEU A 90 -3.14 -0.05 -6.77
N GLY A 91 -2.20 -0.98 -6.86
CA GLY A 91 -2.06 -1.94 -7.96
C GLY A 91 -1.25 -1.39 -9.15
N SER A 92 -0.34 -0.44 -8.93
CA SER A 92 0.51 0.12 -9.98
C SER A 92 1.95 -0.35 -9.84
N MET A 93 2.56 -0.77 -10.96
CA MET A 93 3.99 -1.10 -11.02
C MET A 93 4.90 0.04 -10.52
N ALA A 94 4.48 1.30 -10.67
CA ALA A 94 5.23 2.44 -10.17
C ALA A 94 5.26 2.50 -8.63
N HIS A 95 4.15 2.13 -7.96
CA HIS A 95 4.12 2.08 -6.50
C HIS A 95 4.93 0.90 -5.97
N MET A 96 4.80 -0.26 -6.61
CA MET A 96 5.64 -1.43 -6.33
C MET A 96 7.14 -1.09 -6.48
N GLU A 97 7.50 -0.33 -7.51
CA GLU A 97 8.88 0.13 -7.71
C GLU A 97 9.35 1.11 -6.64
N ASP A 98 8.48 1.98 -6.12
CA ASP A 98 8.84 2.90 -5.03
C ASP A 98 9.05 2.15 -3.70
N ILE A 99 8.18 1.20 -3.37
CA ILE A 99 8.37 0.26 -2.24
C ILE A 99 9.71 -0.49 -2.37
N CYS A 100 10.04 -0.94 -3.59
CA CYS A 100 11.31 -1.60 -3.89
C CYS A 100 12.51 -0.63 -3.88
N CYS A 101 12.34 0.64 -4.24
CA CYS A 101 13.43 1.62 -4.28
C CYS A 101 13.89 2.03 -2.88
N ASP A 102 12.95 2.17 -1.94
CA ASP A 102 13.27 2.48 -0.56
C ASP A 102 14.04 1.34 0.11
N THR A 103 13.65 0.10 -0.19
CA THR A 103 14.36 -1.09 0.31
C THR A 103 15.68 -1.38 -0.41
N LYS A 104 15.86 -0.96 -1.67
CA LYS A 104 17.19 -1.02 -2.33
C LYS A 104 18.22 -0.10 -1.66
N LYS A 105 17.79 1.05 -1.12
CA LYS A 105 18.69 1.99 -0.42
C LYS A 105 18.98 1.53 1.00
N ARG A 106 18.03 0.87 1.64
CA ARG A 106 18.17 0.28 2.97
C ARG A 106 17.50 -1.10 3.01
N PRO A 107 18.23 -2.17 2.66
CA PRO A 107 17.68 -3.51 2.68
C PRO A 107 17.27 -3.89 4.10
N ILE A 108 16.13 -4.56 4.24
CA ILE A 108 15.51 -4.86 5.54
C ILE A 108 16.18 -6.07 6.18
N GLY A 109 16.66 -5.90 7.41
CA GLY A 109 17.21 -6.97 8.22
C GLY A 109 16.15 -7.82 8.92
N ARG A 110 16.55 -9.03 9.29
CA ARG A 110 15.72 -9.96 10.08
C ARG A 110 15.35 -9.40 11.47
N ASP A 111 16.20 -8.53 12.00
CA ASP A 111 16.10 -7.85 13.29
C ASP A 111 15.18 -6.62 13.24
N GLU A 112 14.87 -6.10 12.05
CA GLU A 112 14.09 -4.87 11.86
C GLU A 112 12.59 -5.19 11.76
N LYS A 113 12.00 -5.76 12.82
CA LYS A 113 10.62 -6.27 12.84
C LYS A 113 9.60 -5.24 12.33
N ALA A 114 9.55 -4.03 12.88
CA ALA A 114 8.58 -3.02 12.46
C ALA A 114 8.71 -2.67 10.96
N ALA A 115 9.94 -2.46 10.48
CA ALA A 115 10.21 -2.16 9.07
C ALA A 115 9.86 -3.32 8.15
N TYR A 116 10.09 -4.57 8.58
CA TYR A 116 9.68 -5.76 7.84
C TYR A 116 8.16 -5.85 7.69
N TYR A 117 7.41 -5.66 8.77
CA TYR A 117 5.94 -5.77 8.73
C TYR A 117 5.32 -4.67 7.86
N GLU A 118 5.81 -3.42 7.95
CA GLU A 118 5.37 -2.32 7.08
C GLU A 118 5.65 -2.63 5.59
N PHE A 119 6.85 -3.12 5.29
CA PHE A 119 7.22 -3.53 3.93
C PHE A 119 6.38 -4.71 3.43
N ALA A 120 6.26 -5.79 4.20
CA ALA A 120 5.55 -6.99 3.79
C ALA A 120 4.06 -6.71 3.55
N LEU A 121 3.44 -5.89 4.41
CA LEU A 121 2.04 -5.49 4.25
C LEU A 121 1.84 -4.63 3.00
N GLY A 122 2.69 -3.60 2.79
CA GLY A 122 2.62 -2.73 1.62
C GLY A 122 2.90 -3.49 0.32
N PHE A 123 3.90 -4.37 0.32
CA PHE A 123 4.26 -5.20 -0.82
C PHE A 123 3.14 -6.18 -1.18
N LYS A 124 2.53 -6.83 -0.19
CA LYS A 124 1.42 -7.78 -0.42
C LYS A 124 0.19 -7.09 -0.99
N ALA A 125 -0.21 -5.94 -0.42
CA ALA A 125 -1.37 -5.19 -0.91
C ALA A 125 -1.25 -4.81 -2.39
N GLU A 126 -0.04 -4.45 -2.84
CA GLU A 126 0.23 -4.16 -4.27
C GLU A 126 0.36 -5.44 -5.11
N ALA A 127 1.00 -6.47 -4.56
CA ALA A 127 1.21 -7.73 -5.26
C ALA A 127 -0.11 -8.43 -5.60
N ASP A 128 -1.06 -8.46 -4.66
CA ASP A 128 -2.38 -9.08 -4.85
C ASP A 128 -3.13 -8.41 -6.01
N LEU A 129 -3.14 -7.07 -6.06
CA LEU A 129 -3.77 -6.30 -7.14
C LEU A 129 -3.08 -6.48 -8.51
N LEU A 130 -1.74 -6.61 -8.52
CA LEU A 130 -0.97 -6.83 -9.75
C LEU A 130 -1.10 -8.27 -10.28
N LEU A 131 -1.26 -9.25 -9.39
CA LEU A 131 -1.55 -10.65 -9.74
C LEU A 131 -2.95 -10.78 -10.32
N GLU A 132 -3.97 -10.20 -9.67
CA GLU A 132 -5.36 -10.22 -10.14
C GLU A 132 -5.53 -9.58 -11.52
N SER A 133 -4.73 -8.55 -11.82
CA SER A 133 -4.73 -7.88 -13.12
C SER A 133 -3.86 -8.55 -14.18
N GLY A 134 -3.09 -9.59 -13.83
CA GLY A 134 -2.20 -10.32 -14.75
C GLY A 134 -1.02 -9.49 -15.29
N ILE A 135 -0.65 -8.40 -14.59
CA ILE A 135 0.40 -7.47 -15.03
C ILE A 135 1.80 -8.04 -14.78
N ILE A 136 1.95 -8.89 -13.76
CA ILE A 136 3.23 -9.45 -13.32
C ILE A 136 3.07 -10.92 -12.94
N ALA A 137 4.09 -11.73 -13.22
CA ALA A 137 4.12 -13.12 -12.79
C ALA A 137 4.49 -13.22 -11.29
N ASN A 138 4.02 -14.28 -10.63
CA ASN A 138 4.36 -14.58 -9.24
C ASN A 138 5.89 -14.65 -9.02
N GLY A 139 6.63 -15.21 -9.98
CA GLY A 139 8.09 -15.28 -9.92
C GLY A 139 8.80 -13.93 -9.86
N ASP A 140 8.36 -12.99 -10.69
CA ASP A 140 8.92 -11.63 -10.70
C ASP A 140 8.63 -10.89 -9.39
N LEU A 141 7.47 -11.15 -8.77
CA LEU A 141 7.13 -10.61 -7.45
C LEU A 141 8.02 -11.18 -6.36
N ILE A 142 8.32 -12.48 -6.39
CA ILE A 142 9.24 -13.12 -5.44
C ILE A 142 10.63 -12.52 -5.57
N VAL A 143 11.15 -12.35 -6.80
CA VAL A 143 12.45 -11.72 -7.04
C VAL A 143 12.48 -10.29 -6.49
N LYS A 144 11.42 -9.51 -6.70
CA LYS A 144 11.30 -8.15 -6.17
C LYS A 144 11.24 -8.12 -4.65
N PHE A 145 10.45 -9.01 -4.03
CA PHE A 145 10.34 -9.13 -2.57
C PHE A 145 11.69 -9.47 -1.93
N LEU A 146 12.37 -10.50 -2.45
CA LEU A 146 13.70 -10.92 -1.99
C LEU A 146 14.76 -9.83 -2.21
N GLY A 147 14.59 -9.00 -3.24
CA GLY A 147 15.44 -7.84 -3.52
C GLY A 147 15.36 -6.73 -2.49
N GLY A 148 14.28 -6.67 -1.69
CA GLY A 148 14.11 -5.70 -0.59
C GLY A 148 14.73 -6.14 0.74
N LEU A 149 15.16 -7.40 0.85
CA LEU A 149 15.72 -7.97 2.09
C LEU A 149 17.26 -7.89 2.09
N LYS A 150 17.87 -7.81 3.29
CA LYS A 150 19.33 -7.95 3.44
C LYS A 150 19.80 -9.29 2.87
N PRO A 151 20.98 -9.36 2.22
CA PRO A 151 21.52 -10.61 1.66
C PRO A 151 21.56 -11.77 2.67
N SER A 152 22.00 -11.50 3.90
CA SER A 152 22.05 -12.52 4.97
C SER A 152 20.68 -13.08 5.36
N PHE A 153 19.64 -12.23 5.33
CA PHE A 153 18.27 -12.66 5.59
C PHE A 153 17.74 -13.47 4.41
N ARG A 154 17.91 -12.97 3.18
CA ARG A 154 17.54 -13.66 1.94
C ARG A 154 18.14 -15.05 1.83
N ASP A 155 19.44 -15.18 2.12
CA ASP A 155 20.13 -16.48 2.01
C ASP A 155 19.63 -17.47 3.05
N THR A 156 19.26 -17.00 4.23
CA THR A 156 18.66 -17.85 5.27
C THR A 156 17.23 -18.25 4.89
N LEU A 157 16.45 -17.33 4.33
CA LEU A 157 15.09 -17.59 3.83
C LEU A 157 15.11 -18.63 2.69
N ASN A 158 16.00 -18.46 1.71
CA ASN A 158 16.15 -19.42 0.62
C ASN A 158 16.55 -20.82 1.11
N LYS A 159 17.39 -20.91 2.15
CA LYS A 159 17.70 -22.20 2.80
C LYS A 159 16.47 -22.81 3.45
N CYS A 160 15.69 -22.03 4.20
CA CYS A 160 14.46 -22.50 4.83
C CYS A 160 13.43 -22.99 3.80
N LEU A 161 13.21 -22.23 2.72
CA LEU A 161 12.33 -22.62 1.63
C LEU A 161 12.82 -23.91 0.96
N SER A 162 14.12 -24.02 0.68
CA SER A 162 14.71 -25.23 0.10
C SER A 162 14.58 -26.47 0.99
N CYS A 163 14.52 -26.28 2.32
CA CYS A 163 14.30 -27.37 3.28
C CYS A 163 12.83 -27.79 3.43
N GLN A 164 11.87 -26.97 2.97
CA GLN A 164 10.44 -27.30 3.05
C GLN A 164 9.98 -28.25 1.93
N GLY A 165 10.80 -28.47 0.89
CA GLY A 165 10.51 -29.36 -0.24
C GLY A 165 9.45 -28.79 -1.19
N PRO A 166 9.44 -29.20 -2.49
CA PRO A 166 8.33 -28.90 -3.38
C PRO A 166 7.06 -29.56 -2.85
N LEU A 167 5.93 -28.84 -2.90
CA LEU A 167 4.63 -29.34 -2.46
C LEU A 167 4.29 -30.64 -3.21
N GLU A 168 4.30 -31.79 -2.53
CA GLU A 168 3.75 -33.04 -3.07
C GLU A 168 2.24 -32.85 -3.29
N GLY A 169 1.81 -32.85 -4.56
CA GLY A 169 0.40 -33.00 -4.90
C GLY A 169 -0.10 -32.15 -6.07
N ALA A 170 0.41 -32.39 -7.28
CA ALA A 170 -0.37 -32.16 -8.50
C ALA A 170 0.16 -33.07 -9.62
N GLU A 171 -0.62 -34.10 -9.96
CA GLU A 171 -0.43 -34.87 -11.19
C GLU A 171 -0.50 -33.94 -12.42
N GLU A 172 0.49 -34.13 -13.30
CA GLU A 172 0.51 -33.86 -14.75
C GLU A 172 -0.08 -32.54 -15.30
N ALA A 173 0.82 -31.59 -15.62
CA ALA A 173 0.88 -30.92 -16.92
C ALA A 173 2.28 -30.28 -17.14
N PRO A 174 2.87 -30.34 -18.34
CA PRO A 174 4.15 -29.69 -18.61
C PRO A 174 3.89 -28.22 -18.94
N HIS A 175 3.84 -27.38 -17.92
CA HIS A 175 4.00 -25.94 -18.09
C HIS A 175 5.36 -25.50 -17.54
N ASP A 176 6.05 -24.72 -18.38
CA ASP A 176 7.38 -24.15 -18.19
C ASP A 176 7.65 -23.72 -16.75
N LYS A 177 8.73 -24.27 -16.15
CA LYS A 177 9.51 -23.74 -15.03
C LYS A 177 8.86 -22.56 -14.25
N GLU A 178 7.72 -22.79 -13.64
CA GLU A 178 7.08 -21.81 -12.77
C GLU A 178 7.59 -22.03 -11.34
N ASP A 179 7.95 -20.93 -10.69
CA ASP A 179 8.58 -20.91 -9.38
C ASP A 179 7.90 -21.85 -8.38
N PRO A 180 8.67 -22.65 -7.62
CA PRO A 180 8.12 -23.70 -6.74
C PRO A 180 7.35 -23.17 -5.52
N TYR A 181 7.29 -21.86 -5.32
CA TYR A 181 6.65 -21.22 -4.17
C TYR A 181 5.72 -20.09 -4.60
N THR A 182 4.59 -19.94 -3.92
CA THR A 182 3.76 -18.74 -4.02
C THR A 182 4.37 -17.62 -3.17
N LEU A 183 4.13 -16.36 -3.56
CA LEU A 183 4.58 -15.20 -2.79
C LEU A 183 4.11 -15.25 -1.32
N ASP A 184 2.90 -15.76 -1.06
CA ASP A 184 2.36 -15.95 0.29
C ASP A 184 3.22 -16.87 1.16
N ILE A 185 3.73 -17.98 0.61
CA ILE A 185 4.60 -18.91 1.32
C ILE A 185 5.92 -18.23 1.67
N VAL A 186 6.47 -17.45 0.75
CA VAL A 186 7.73 -16.71 0.94
C VAL A 186 7.56 -15.65 2.04
N ILE A 187 6.48 -14.86 2.01
CA ILE A 187 6.19 -13.84 3.02
C ILE A 187 5.92 -14.48 4.39
N SER A 188 5.13 -15.55 4.44
CA SER A 188 4.82 -16.26 5.68
C SER A 188 6.08 -16.83 6.34
N THR A 189 6.95 -17.46 5.56
CA THR A 189 8.22 -18.02 6.05
C THR A 189 9.15 -16.91 6.56
N ALA A 190 9.25 -15.81 5.83
CA ALA A 190 10.03 -14.65 6.25
C ALA A 190 9.48 -14.02 7.55
N THR A 191 8.15 -13.96 7.70
CA THR A 191 7.48 -13.44 8.90
C THR A 191 7.81 -14.30 10.12
N ALA A 192 7.70 -15.63 9.99
CA ALA A 192 8.07 -16.56 11.06
C ALA A 192 9.54 -16.40 11.48
N MET A 193 10.46 -16.17 10.54
CA MET A 193 11.87 -15.95 10.85
C MET A 193 12.12 -14.64 11.61
N VAL A 194 11.40 -13.57 11.28
CA VAL A 194 11.46 -12.28 11.97
C VAL A 194 10.89 -12.39 13.39
N ASP A 195 9.78 -13.11 13.55
CA ASP A 195 9.18 -13.33 14.87
C ASP A 195 10.08 -14.15 15.79
N VAL A 196 10.74 -15.19 15.29
CA VAL A 196 11.73 -15.96 16.07
C VAL A 196 12.95 -15.12 16.44
N ALA A 197 13.39 -14.20 15.57
CA ALA A 197 14.51 -13.31 15.88
C ALA A 197 14.16 -12.29 16.97
N ALA A 198 12.90 -11.83 17.02
CA ALA A 198 12.43 -10.89 18.03
C ALA A 198 12.30 -11.51 19.43
N VAL A 199 12.16 -12.84 19.53
CA VAL A 199 12.06 -13.56 20.81
C VAL A 199 13.42 -13.82 21.46
N GLY A 200 14.53 -13.66 20.72
CA GLY A 200 15.87 -13.98 21.21
C GLY A 200 16.05 -15.47 21.55
N PRO A 201 17.28 -15.95 21.79
CA PRO A 201 17.53 -17.36 22.14
C PRO A 201 17.14 -17.72 23.58
N PHE A 202 16.61 -16.77 24.35
CA PHE A 202 16.22 -16.99 25.74
C PHE A 202 14.85 -16.36 25.98
N GLY A 203 13.84 -17.22 26.12
CA GLY A 203 12.62 -16.86 26.82
C GLY A 203 12.95 -16.55 28.28
N ALA A 204 13.37 -15.31 28.56
CA ALA A 204 13.35 -14.76 29.90
C ALA A 204 12.16 -13.80 29.95
N VAL A 205 11.06 -14.31 30.51
CA VAL A 205 9.98 -13.47 31.02
C VAL A 205 10.61 -12.57 32.07
N ALA A 206 10.75 -11.27 31.76
CA ALA A 206 10.98 -10.28 32.79
C ALA A 206 9.66 -10.14 33.55
N SER A 207 9.46 -11.00 34.54
CA SER A 207 8.45 -10.83 35.56
C SER A 207 8.71 -9.49 36.24
N THR A 208 7.72 -8.61 36.16
CA THR A 208 7.56 -7.45 37.02
C THR A 208 7.66 -7.87 38.48
N GLU A 209 8.71 -7.44 39.17
CA GLU A 209 8.69 -7.32 40.63
C GLU A 209 7.96 -6.02 40.97
N GLU A 210 6.69 -6.21 41.31
CA GLU A 210 5.84 -5.24 41.98
C GLU A 210 6.22 -5.28 43.47
N ASP A 211 7.16 -4.43 43.88
CA ASP A 211 7.46 -4.22 45.30
C ASP A 211 6.30 -3.43 45.94
N ALA A 212 5.33 -4.17 46.45
CA ALA A 212 4.39 -3.73 47.45
C ALA A 212 5.06 -3.81 48.83
N GLU A 213 5.70 -2.73 49.27
CA GLU A 213 6.13 -2.58 50.66
C GLU A 213 5.03 -1.87 51.45
N TYR A 214 4.23 -2.66 52.18
CA TYR A 214 3.49 -2.21 53.36
C TYR A 214 4.34 -2.53 54.58
N LEU A 215 4.79 -1.49 55.31
CA LEU A 215 4.76 -1.39 56.78
C LEU A 215 5.08 0.04 57.24
#